data_AF-A0A7W9XP33-F1
#
_entry.id   AF-A0A7W9XP33-F1
#
_cell.length_a   1.000
_cell.length_b   1.000
_cell.length_c   1.000
_cell.angle_alpha   90.00
_cell.angle_beta   90.00
_cell.angle_gamma   90.00
#
_symmetry.space_group_name_H-M   'P 1'
#
loop_
_entity.id
_entity.type
_entity.pdbx_description
1 polymer ?
#
loop_
_entity_poly.entity_id
_entity_poly.type
_entity_poly.pdbx_seq_one_letter_code
_entity_poly.pdbx_strand_id
1 'polypeptide(L)'
;MKPIFITIKNSLDLIIIPDSEAHLDGHVAITASYSIYRNRHQTGDLLIRRESKLHLEKKNDPDYMGTIFFESPQESLSYIADGSQRLSVFEIQELVEKIINYRNTPSLW
;
A
#
# COMPACT_ATOMS: atom_id res chain seq x y z
N MET A 1 -11.67 -1.25 4.24
CA MET A 1 -11.16 -0.05 3.53
C MET A 1 -11.09 -0.38 2.04
N LYS A 2 -11.23 0.58 1.13
CA LYS A 2 -11.23 0.31 -0.33
C LYS A 2 -9.80 0.29 -0.90
N PRO A 3 -9.51 -0.53 -1.92
CA PRO A 3 -8.26 -0.42 -2.67
C PRO A 3 -8.10 0.97 -3.30
N ILE A 4 -6.89 1.52 -3.21
CA ILE A 4 -6.55 2.83 -3.78
C ILE A 4 -5.74 2.58 -5.06
N PHE A 5 -6.18 3.21 -6.15
CA PHE A 5 -5.48 3.16 -7.43
C PHE A 5 -4.78 4.47 -7.65
N ILE A 6 -3.47 4.43 -7.85
CA ILE A 6 -2.70 5.62 -8.15
C ILE A 6 -1.75 5.35 -9.31
N THR A 7 -1.50 6.40 -10.07
CA THR A 7 -0.41 6.44 -11.03
C THR A 7 0.66 7.38 -10.48
N ILE A 8 1.90 6.91 -10.41
CA ILE A 8 3.07 7.73 -10.05
C ILE A 8 3.90 8.06 -11.30
N LYS A 9 4.86 8.99 -11.15
CA LYS A 9 5.82 9.37 -12.19
C LYS A 9 6.48 8.12 -12.80
N ASN A 10 6.72 8.20 -14.11
CA ASN A 10 7.07 7.09 -15.01
C ASN A 10 5.89 6.23 -15.51
N SER A 11 4.65 6.71 -15.40
CA SER A 11 3.45 5.96 -15.83
C SER A 11 3.37 4.59 -15.14
N LEU A 12 3.82 4.53 -13.88
CA LEU A 12 3.73 3.32 -13.08
C LEU A 12 2.40 3.33 -12.35
N ASP A 13 1.48 2.50 -12.84
CA ASP A 13 0.20 2.27 -12.18
C ASP A 13 0.37 1.31 -11.02
N LEU A 14 -0.15 1.71 -9.85
CA LEU A 14 -0.06 0.98 -8.60
C LEU A 14 -1.46 0.75 -8.01
N ILE A 15 -1.63 -0.41 -7.38
CA ILE A 15 -2.77 -0.75 -6.54
C ILE A 15 -2.25 -0.83 -5.11
N ILE A 16 -2.85 -0.04 -4.23
CA ILE A 16 -2.55 -0.01 -2.81
C ILE A 16 -3.73 -0.64 -2.09
N ILE A 17 -3.49 -1.77 -1.43
CA ILE A 17 -4.51 -2.50 -0.69
C ILE A 17 -4.25 -2.28 0.80
N PRO A 18 -5.17 -1.63 1.53
CA PRO A 18 -5.07 -1.49 2.98
C PRO A 18 -5.22 -2.87 3.63
N ASP A 19 -4.26 -3.25 4.46
CA ASP A 19 -4.20 -4.59 5.04
C ASP A 19 -4.93 -4.66 6.39
N SER A 20 -4.64 -3.72 7.30
CA SER A 20 -5.38 -3.51 8.55
C SER A 20 -4.94 -2.20 9.23
N GLU A 21 -5.84 -1.62 10.03
CA GLU A 21 -5.47 -0.72 11.12
C GLU A 21 -4.89 -1.60 12.21
N ALA A 22 -3.56 -1.56 12.40
CA ALA A 22 -2.90 -2.46 13.34
C ALA A 22 -3.51 -2.28 14.73
N HIS A 23 -4.10 -3.35 15.24
CA HIS A 23 -4.70 -3.41 16.57
C HIS A 23 -3.66 -3.06 17.63
N LEU A 24 -4.10 -2.24 18.59
CA LEU A 24 -3.42 -1.88 19.84
C LEU A 24 -3.03 -3.12 20.65
N ASP A 25 -1.89 -3.73 20.33
CA ASP A 25 -1.27 -4.79 21.13
C ASP A 25 0.13 -4.35 21.57
N GLY A 26 0.16 -3.52 22.62
CA GLY A 26 1.34 -3.26 23.48
C GLY A 26 2.57 -2.55 22.88
N HIS A 27 2.73 -2.54 21.56
CA HIS A 27 3.85 -1.89 20.86
C HIS A 27 3.32 -0.67 20.09
N VAL A 28 3.58 0.49 20.67
CA VAL A 28 3.22 1.82 20.18
C VAL A 28 3.93 2.08 18.84
N ALA A 29 3.19 2.17 17.72
CA ALA A 29 3.42 3.16 16.65
C ALA A 29 2.65 2.86 15.33
N ILE A 30 2.45 1.60 14.93
CA ILE A 30 1.87 1.29 13.61
C ILE A 30 0.35 1.52 13.63
N THR A 31 -0.13 2.44 12.79
CA THR A 31 -1.53 2.85 12.72
C THR A 31 -2.24 2.26 11.50
N ALA A 32 -1.53 2.03 10.40
CA ALA A 32 -2.07 1.36 9.23
C ALA A 32 -0.96 0.71 8.40
N SER A 33 -1.23 -0.43 7.79
CA SER A 33 -0.37 -1.06 6.79
C SER A 33 -1.05 -1.13 5.42
N TYR A 34 -0.26 -0.92 4.37
CA TYR A 34 -0.71 -0.93 2.99
C TYR A 34 0.20 -1.80 2.14
N SER A 35 -0.37 -2.76 1.42
CA SER A 35 0.36 -3.58 0.47
C SER A 35 0.30 -2.98 -0.93
N ILE A 36 1.45 -2.89 -1.57
CA ILE A 36 1.60 -2.23 -2.88
C ILE A 36 1.78 -3.30 -3.95
N TYR A 37 0.98 -3.19 -5.00
CA TYR A 37 1.06 -4.02 -6.17
C TYR A 37 1.20 -3.15 -7.41
N ARG A 38 1.91 -3.67 -8.41
CA ARG A 38 1.91 -3.08 -9.74
C ARG A 38 0.61 -3.40 -10.45
N ASN A 39 0.01 -2.40 -11.09
CA ASN A 39 -1.20 -2.56 -11.88
C ASN A 39 -0.83 -2.82 -13.35
N ARG A 40 -0.79 -4.09 -13.76
CA ARG A 40 -0.53 -4.48 -15.16
C ARG A 40 -1.82 -4.73 -15.96
N HIS A 41 -2.82 -3.84 -15.85
CA HIS A 41 -4.18 -4.03 -16.37
C HIS A 41 -4.96 -5.15 -15.68
N GLN A 42 -5.22 -5.01 -14.38
CA GLN A 42 -5.93 -6.04 -13.64
C GLN A 42 -7.41 -5.71 -13.44
N THR A 43 -8.26 -6.68 -13.81
CA THR A 43 -9.72 -6.65 -13.66
C THR A 43 -10.10 -6.74 -12.17
N GLY A 44 -11.25 -6.17 -11.80
CA GLY A 44 -11.74 -6.12 -10.40
C GLY A 44 -11.78 -7.45 -9.65
N ASP A 45 -11.93 -8.59 -10.33
CA ASP A 45 -11.93 -9.93 -9.71
C ASP A 45 -10.59 -10.30 -9.05
N LEU A 46 -9.48 -9.88 -9.67
CA LEU A 46 -8.13 -10.13 -9.13
C LEU A 46 -7.87 -9.33 -7.86
N LEU A 47 -8.52 -8.17 -7.71
CA LEU A 47 -8.42 -7.35 -6.50
C LEU A 47 -9.16 -7.99 -5.34
N ILE A 48 -10.36 -8.51 -5.57
CA ILE A 48 -11.15 -9.22 -4.55
C ILE A 48 -10.38 -10.47 -4.08
N ARG A 49 -9.77 -11.20 -5.01
CA ARG A 49 -8.89 -12.34 -4.68
C ARG A 49 -7.65 -11.91 -3.91
N ARG A 50 -7.03 -10.78 -4.25
CA ARG A 50 -5.85 -10.27 -3.55
C ARG A 50 -6.19 -9.79 -2.15
N GLU A 51 -7.27 -9.04 -1.94
CA GLU A 51 -7.79 -8.69 -0.61
C GLU A 51 -8.00 -9.96 0.23
N SER A 52 -8.63 -10.98 -0.36
CA SER A 52 -8.88 -12.25 0.33
C SER A 52 -7.59 -13.06 0.63
N LYS A 53 -6.51 -12.82 -0.11
CA LYS A 53 -5.22 -13.54 -0.03
C LYS A 53 -4.09 -12.75 0.63
N LEU A 54 -4.37 -11.53 1.10
CA LEU A 54 -3.42 -10.60 1.70
C LEU A 54 -2.54 -11.27 2.78
N HIS A 55 -3.02 -12.24 3.54
CA HIS A 55 -2.21 -12.81 4.62
C HIS A 55 -1.35 -14.02 4.22
N LEU A 56 -1.71 -14.77 3.16
CA LEU A 56 -1.04 -16.06 2.87
C LEU A 56 -0.14 -16.03 1.63
N GLU A 57 -0.38 -15.17 0.64
CA GLU A 57 0.25 -15.31 -0.68
C GLU A 57 0.96 -14.04 -1.20
N LYS A 58 1.05 -12.97 -0.41
CA LYS A 58 1.75 -11.71 -0.77
C LYS A 58 3.12 -11.95 -1.40
N LYS A 59 3.91 -12.86 -0.81
CA LYS A 59 5.29 -13.15 -1.24
C LYS A 59 5.39 -13.91 -2.56
N ASN A 60 4.32 -14.56 -3.01
CA ASN A 60 4.30 -15.32 -4.26
C ASN A 60 3.70 -14.53 -5.42
N ASP A 61 3.16 -13.32 -5.19
CA ASP A 61 2.60 -12.50 -6.26
C ASP A 61 3.74 -11.73 -6.98
N PRO A 62 3.92 -11.92 -8.30
CA PRO A 62 5.01 -11.28 -9.05
C PRO A 62 4.81 -9.76 -9.21
N ASP A 63 3.60 -9.24 -8.97
CA ASP A 63 3.31 -7.81 -9.00
C ASP A 63 3.40 -7.19 -7.59
N TYR A 64 3.60 -7.96 -6.53
CA TYR A 64 3.82 -7.43 -5.19
C TYR A 64 5.16 -6.71 -5.11
N MET A 65 5.10 -5.43 -4.70
CA MET A 65 6.26 -4.55 -4.62
C MET A 65 6.73 -4.33 -3.18
N GLY A 66 5.88 -4.57 -2.19
CA GLY A 66 6.21 -4.41 -0.79
C GLY A 66 5.07 -3.89 0.05
N THR A 67 5.37 -3.58 1.30
CA THR A 67 4.39 -3.05 2.26
C THR A 67 4.88 -1.73 2.81
N ILE A 68 3.95 -0.77 2.91
CA ILE A 68 4.11 0.48 3.61
C ILE A 68 3.46 0.37 4.98
N PHE A 69 4.15 0.88 5.99
CA PHE A 69 3.63 1.05 7.34
C PHE A 69 3.53 2.55 7.61
N PHE A 70 2.37 2.94 8.12
CA PHE A 70 2.09 4.30 8.54
C PHE A 70 2.07 4.36 10.06
N GLU A 71 2.93 5.19 10.63
CA GLU A 71 3.11 5.35 12.06
C GLU A 71 2.64 6.75 12.50
N SER A 72 1.48 6.85 13.15
CA SER A 72 1.02 8.06 13.85
C SER A 72 1.49 8.02 15.30
N PRO A 73 1.85 9.16 15.93
CA PRO A 73 1.56 10.54 15.55
C PRO A 73 2.68 11.27 14.76
N GLN A 74 3.80 10.62 14.45
CA GLN A 74 4.92 11.27 13.75
C GLN A 74 4.73 11.35 12.21
N GLU A 75 3.65 10.76 11.69
CA GLU A 75 3.43 10.60 10.23
C GLU A 75 4.62 9.93 9.52
N SER A 76 5.35 9.10 10.28
CA SER A 76 6.49 8.37 9.76
C SER A 76 5.98 7.25 8.87
N LEU A 77 6.54 7.16 7.67
CA LEU A 77 6.20 6.12 6.72
C LEU A 77 7.41 5.24 6.45
N SER A 78 7.23 3.95 6.71
CA SER A 78 8.26 2.92 6.54
C SER A 78 7.88 2.03 5.35
N TYR A 79 8.67 2.04 4.28
CA TYR A 79 8.49 1.12 3.15
C TYR A 79 9.43 -0.07 3.28
N ILE A 80 8.85 -1.28 3.30
CA ILE A 80 9.57 -2.54 3.28
C ILE A 80 9.43 -3.16 1.89
N ALA A 81 10.54 -3.17 1.16
CA ALA A 81 10.66 -3.77 -0.17
C ALA A 81 10.78 -5.31 -0.09
N ASP A 82 9.74 -5.96 0.42
CA ASP A 82 9.61 -7.42 0.55
C ASP A 82 9.07 -8.09 -0.74
N GLY A 83 8.84 -7.31 -1.79
CA GLY A 83 8.38 -7.77 -3.09
C GLY A 83 9.49 -8.07 -4.09
N SER A 84 9.10 -8.62 -5.25
CA SER A 84 10.02 -8.93 -6.36
C SER A 84 10.50 -7.68 -7.10
N GLN A 85 9.71 -6.60 -7.05
CA GLN A 85 10.04 -5.31 -7.64
C GLN A 85 10.13 -4.25 -6.54
N ARG A 86 11.14 -3.38 -6.59
CA ARG A 86 11.33 -2.33 -5.60
C ARG A 86 10.99 -0.97 -6.19
N LEU A 87 10.32 -0.13 -5.41
CA LEU A 87 10.15 1.28 -5.73
C LEU A 87 11.45 2.04 -5.43
N SER A 88 11.78 3.00 -6.29
CA SER A 88 12.86 3.96 -6.06
C SER A 88 12.49 4.94 -4.95
N VAL A 89 13.49 5.59 -4.35
CA VAL A 89 13.26 6.60 -3.30
C VAL A 89 12.29 7.71 -3.76
N PHE A 90 12.42 8.17 -5.01
CA PHE A 90 11.50 9.17 -5.60
C PHE A 90 10.06 8.64 -5.77
N GLU A 91 9.92 7.37 -6.14
CA GLU A 91 8.62 6.71 -6.32
C GLU A 91 7.92 6.49 -4.98
N ILE A 92 8.69 6.12 -3.96
CA ILE A 92 8.21 5.98 -2.58
C ILE A 92 7.73 7.33 -2.07
N GLN A 93 8.51 8.40 -2.25
CA GLN A 93 8.11 9.73 -1.80
C GLN A 93 6.79 10.18 -2.44
N GLU A 94 6.63 10.00 -3.75
CA GLU A 94 5.39 10.40 -4.42
C GLU A 94 4.18 9.54 -4.02
N LEU A 95 4.39 8.23 -3.82
CA LEU A 95 3.39 7.31 -3.29
C LEU A 95 2.92 7.73 -1.90
N VAL A 96 3.86 8.09 -1.02
CA VAL A 96 3.59 8.59 0.33
C VAL A 96 2.74 9.85 0.27
N GLU A 97 3.13 10.84 -0.52
CA GLU A 97 2.40 12.09 -0.67
C GLU A 97 0.96 11.86 -1.15
N LYS A 98 0.76 10.94 -2.11
CA LYS A 98 -0.58 10.59 -2.60
C LYS A 98 -1.43 9.88 -1.54
N ILE A 99 -0.85 8.97 -0.75
CA ILE A 99 -1.56 8.29 0.35
C ILE A 99 -1.95 9.30 1.42
N ILE A 100 -1.03 10.19 1.83
CA ILE A 100 -1.29 11.23 2.82
C ILE A 100 -2.39 12.17 2.33
N ASN A 101 -2.34 12.60 1.07
CA ASN A 101 -3.37 13.45 0.48
C ASN A 101 -4.74 12.75 0.42
N TYR A 102 -4.77 11.47 0.07
CA TYR A 102 -5.99 10.65 0.11
C TYR A 102 -6.54 10.52 1.53
N ARG A 103 -5.66 10.35 2.54
CA ARG A 103 -6.07 10.29 3.96
C ARG A 103 -6.60 11.63 4.48
N ASN A 104 -5.98 12.74 4.09
CA ASN A 104 -6.39 14.08 4.54
C ASN A 104 -7.63 14.62 3.79
N THR A 105 -8.11 13.91 2.77
CA THR A 105 -9.29 14.29 2.01
C THR A 105 -10.47 13.38 2.39
N PRO A 106 -11.29 13.76 3.40
CA PRO A 106 -12.36 12.90 3.91
C PRO A 106 -13.46 12.57 2.90
N SER A 107 -13.57 13.34 1.80
CA SER A 107 -14.50 13.06 0.69
C SER A 107 -14.06 11.91 -0.22
N LEU A 108 -12.86 11.37 -0.06
CA LEU A 108 -12.33 10.25 -0.84
C LEU A 108 -12.35 8.90 -0.10
N TRP A 109 -12.71 8.88 1.18
CA TRP A 109 -12.81 7.66 2.00
C TRP A 109 -14.01 6.77 1.61
#